data_AF-A0A3B8SQH2-F1
#
_entry.id   AF-A0A3B8SQH2-F1
#
_cell.length_a   1.000
_cell.length_b   1.000
_cell.length_c   1.000
_cell.angle_alpha   90.00
_cell.angle_beta   90.00
_cell.angle_gamma   90.00
#
_symmetry.space_group_name_H-M   'P 1'
#
loop_
_entity.id
_entity.type
_entity.pdbx_description
1 polymer ?
#
loop_
_entity_poly.entity_id
_entity_poly.type
_entity_poly.pdbx_seq_one_letter_code
_entity_poly.pdbx_strand_id
1 'polypeptide(L)'
;MNEEIFHTKRVAFLILGDEIKYLKNSTLSHFEWCKELGISKDIYDSLVRGYAYNGDIVYYTGEFKYDERVINTALNTYQEIANHLDMKDYSVYCGVLKGKVGEIWKPILKIK
;
A
#
# COMPACT_ATOMS: atom_id res chain seq x y z
N MET A 1 3.58 2.85 17.79
CA MET A 1 3.07 1.50 17.46
C MET A 1 4.22 0.76 16.80
N ASN A 2 4.64 -0.43 17.22
CA ASN A 2 5.76 -1.09 16.53
C ASN A 2 5.34 -1.57 15.12
N GLU A 3 6.31 -1.93 14.29
CA GLU A 3 6.11 -2.30 12.88
C GLU A 3 5.21 -3.53 12.72
N GLU A 4 5.44 -4.59 13.50
CA GLU A 4 4.64 -5.82 13.45
C GLU A 4 3.17 -5.56 13.79
N ILE A 5 2.89 -4.75 14.82
CA ILE A 5 1.52 -4.39 15.18
C ILE A 5 0.85 -3.62 14.04
N PHE A 6 1.59 -2.74 13.35
CA PHE A 6 1.05 -2.04 12.18
C PHE A 6 0.75 -3.01 11.04
N HIS A 7 1.66 -3.95 10.76
CA HIS A 7 1.49 -4.94 9.69
C HIS A 7 0.24 -5.79 9.92
N THR A 8 0.02 -6.26 11.14
CA THR A 8 -1.15 -7.07 11.48
C THR A 8 -2.47 -6.29 11.35
N LYS A 9 -2.46 -4.97 11.57
CA LYS A 9 -3.67 -4.14 11.54
C LYS A 9 -4.02 -3.58 10.18
N ARG A 10 -3.04 -3.41 9.28
CA ARG A 10 -3.30 -2.91 7.93
C ARG A 10 -3.77 -4.04 7.02
N VAL A 11 -4.41 -3.66 5.92
CA VAL A 11 -4.52 -4.53 4.75
C VAL A 11 -3.48 -4.08 3.74
N ALA A 12 -2.44 -4.87 3.51
CA ALA A 12 -1.47 -4.59 2.46
C ALA A 12 -2.01 -5.05 1.10
N PHE A 13 -1.65 -4.34 0.03
CA PHE A 13 -1.99 -4.75 -1.34
C PHE A 13 -0.83 -4.57 -2.32
N LEU A 14 -0.85 -5.37 -3.38
CA LEU A 14 0.05 -5.31 -4.54
C LEU A 14 -0.78 -5.18 -5.81
N ILE A 15 -0.34 -4.33 -6.74
CA ILE A 15 -0.94 -4.22 -8.08
C ILE A 15 -0.07 -5.01 -9.06
N LEU A 16 -0.62 -6.07 -9.64
CA LEU A 16 0.06 -7.01 -10.54
C LEU A 16 -0.68 -7.05 -11.88
N GLY A 17 -0.33 -6.13 -12.77
CA GLY A 17 -1.10 -5.92 -14.00
C GLY A 17 -2.52 -5.47 -13.64
N ASP A 18 -3.51 -6.26 -14.04
CA ASP A 18 -4.94 -6.01 -13.76
C ASP A 18 -5.43 -6.66 -12.47
N GLU A 19 -4.57 -7.39 -11.73
CA GLU A 19 -4.94 -8.06 -10.48
C GLU A 19 -4.50 -7.25 -9.26
N ILE A 20 -5.39 -7.11 -8.27
CA ILE A 20 -5.05 -6.60 -6.93
C ILE A 20 -4.95 -7.79 -5.97
N LYS A 21 -3.76 -8.03 -5.44
CA LYS A 21 -3.57 -9.00 -4.35
C LYS A 21 -3.66 -8.30 -3.01
N TYR A 22 -4.23 -8.98 -2.02
CA TYR A 22 -4.39 -8.46 -0.66
C TYR A 22 -3.74 -9.39 0.36
N LEU A 23 -3.15 -8.80 1.40
CA LEU A 23 -2.61 -9.46 2.57
C LEU A 23 -3.25 -8.85 3.82
N LYS A 24 -3.96 -9.66 4.59
CA LYS A 24 -4.70 -9.29 5.80
C LYS A 24 -4.15 -10.09 6.98
N ASN A 25 -4.21 -9.54 8.20
CA ASN A 25 -3.88 -10.23 9.45
C ASN A 25 -2.49 -10.91 9.43
N SER A 26 -1.49 -10.22 8.90
CA SER A 26 -0.14 -10.76 8.73
C SER A 26 0.91 -9.81 9.29
N THR A 27 1.97 -10.37 9.87
CA THR A 27 3.13 -9.59 10.32
C THR A 27 4.10 -9.26 9.19
N LEU A 28 3.90 -9.84 8.00
CA LEU A 28 4.80 -9.68 6.87
C LEU A 28 4.82 -8.24 6.35
N SER A 29 6.03 -7.77 6.07
CA SER A 29 6.24 -6.61 5.20
C SER A 29 5.85 -6.94 3.76
N HIS A 30 5.63 -5.91 2.93
CA HIS A 30 5.43 -6.13 1.49
C HIS A 30 6.58 -6.88 0.83
N PHE A 31 7.82 -6.67 1.31
CA PHE A 31 8.99 -7.30 0.71
C PHE A 31 9.04 -8.79 1.04
N GLU A 32 8.79 -9.17 2.30
CA GLU A 32 8.71 -10.57 2.71
C GLU A 32 7.56 -11.28 1.99
N TRP A 33 6.38 -10.64 1.93
CA TRP A 33 5.24 -11.18 1.20
C TRP A 33 5.55 -11.37 -0.29
N CYS A 34 6.22 -10.41 -0.93
CA CYS A 34 6.65 -10.55 -2.33
C CYS A 34 7.62 -11.73 -2.52
N LYS A 35 8.55 -11.97 -1.58
CA LYS A 35 9.44 -13.13 -1.65
C LYS A 35 8.67 -14.46 -1.59
N GLU A 36 7.67 -14.58 -0.73
CA GLU A 36 6.82 -15.77 -0.65
C GLU A 36 6.06 -16.04 -1.95
N LEU A 37 5.70 -14.97 -2.67
CA LEU A 37 5.07 -15.06 -3.99
C LEU A 37 6.07 -15.30 -5.14
N GLY A 38 7.37 -15.44 -4.85
CA GLY A 38 8.41 -15.61 -5.86
C GLY A 38 8.71 -14.35 -6.68
N ILE A 39 8.32 -13.17 -6.20
CA ILE A 39 8.56 -11.88 -6.87
C ILE A 39 9.99 -11.43 -6.58
N SER A 40 10.76 -11.14 -7.65
CA SER A 40 12.14 -10.67 -7.53
C SER A 40 12.21 -9.26 -6.94
N LYS A 41 13.38 -8.89 -6.39
CA LYS A 41 13.62 -7.54 -5.87
C LYS A 41 13.42 -6.46 -6.93
N ASP A 42 13.84 -6.69 -8.16
CA ASP A 42 13.71 -5.70 -9.24
C ASP A 42 12.24 -5.45 -9.58
N ILE A 43 11.43 -6.51 -9.61
CA ILE A 43 9.98 -6.37 -9.80
C ILE A 43 9.39 -5.63 -8.60
N TYR A 44 9.73 -6.03 -7.37
CA TYR A 44 9.26 -5.38 -6.14
C TYR A 44 9.53 -3.87 -6.11
N ASP A 45 10.75 -3.46 -6.48
CA ASP A 45 11.17 -2.05 -6.47
C ASP A 45 10.37 -1.24 -7.49
N SER A 46 10.01 -1.84 -8.62
CA SER A 46 9.17 -1.22 -9.65
C SER A 46 7.68 -1.28 -9.35
N LEU A 47 7.19 -2.14 -8.47
CA LEU A 47 5.76 -2.42 -8.34
C LEU A 47 5.00 -1.30 -7.62
N VAL A 48 3.77 -1.00 -8.07
CA VAL A 48 2.85 -0.14 -7.34
C VAL A 48 2.17 -0.98 -6.26
N ARG A 49 2.32 -0.55 -5.01
CA ARG A 49 1.79 -1.24 -3.84
C ARG A 49 1.27 -0.24 -2.83
N GLY A 50 0.66 -0.76 -1.79
CA GLY A 50 0.13 0.11 -0.76
C GLY A 50 -0.50 -0.63 0.40
N TYR A 51 -1.16 0.13 1.24
CA TYR A 51 -1.96 -0.42 2.32
C TYR A 51 -3.22 0.39 2.55
N ALA A 52 -4.24 -0.26 3.10
CA ALA A 52 -5.39 0.37 3.69
C ALA A 52 -5.30 0.26 5.23
N TYR A 53 -5.46 1.38 5.93
CA TYR A 53 -5.45 1.43 7.38
C TYR A 53 -6.21 2.66 7.88
N ASN A 54 -7.09 2.47 8.86
CA ASN A 54 -7.78 3.56 9.57
C ASN A 54 -8.49 4.58 8.65
N GLY A 55 -9.18 4.09 7.60
CA GLY A 55 -9.87 4.95 6.64
C GLY A 55 -8.97 5.52 5.52
N ASP A 56 -7.67 5.25 5.53
CA ASP A 56 -6.78 5.73 4.48
C ASP A 56 -6.35 4.58 3.57
N ILE A 57 -6.33 4.84 2.25
CA ILE A 57 -5.71 3.97 1.24
C ILE A 57 -4.47 4.69 0.72
N VAL A 58 -3.30 4.09 0.90
CA VAL A 58 -2.02 4.73 0.62
C VAL A 58 -1.26 3.93 -0.42
N TYR A 59 -0.93 4.56 -1.54
CA TYR A 59 -0.19 3.98 -2.66
C TYR A 59 1.23 4.50 -2.72
N TYR A 60 2.18 3.67 -3.16
CA TYR A 60 3.55 4.05 -3.40
C TYR A 60 4.29 3.01 -4.25
N THR A 61 5.50 3.37 -4.69
CA THR A 61 6.46 2.48 -5.37
C THR A 61 7.87 2.72 -4.86
N GLY A 62 8.81 1.82 -5.18
CA GLY A 62 10.21 1.90 -4.75
C GLY A 62 10.34 2.19 -3.26
N GLU A 63 11.14 3.17 -2.88
CA GLU A 63 11.28 3.62 -1.49
C GLU A 63 10.15 4.57 -1.07
N PHE A 64 8.91 4.09 -1.09
CA PHE A 64 7.72 4.81 -0.63
C PHE A 64 7.39 6.11 -1.41
N LYS A 65 7.90 6.21 -2.63
CA LYS A 65 7.72 7.37 -3.51
C LYS A 65 6.43 7.25 -4.31
N TYR A 66 6.06 8.33 -4.99
CA TYR A 66 5.02 8.32 -6.02
C TYR A 66 5.52 9.02 -7.28
N ASP A 67 4.95 8.61 -8.41
CA ASP A 67 5.11 9.18 -9.74
C ASP A 67 3.72 9.20 -10.41
N GLU A 68 3.64 9.66 -11.67
CA GLU A 68 2.39 9.68 -12.44
C GLU A 68 1.73 8.30 -12.54
N ARG A 69 2.54 7.24 -12.62
CA ARG A 69 2.04 5.86 -12.70
C ARG A 69 1.35 5.46 -11.39
N VAL A 70 1.95 5.76 -10.23
CA VAL A 70 1.31 5.52 -8.92
C VAL A 70 -0.03 6.27 -8.82
N ILE A 71 -0.07 7.54 -9.25
CA ILE A 71 -1.31 8.35 -9.23
C ILE A 71 -2.37 7.72 -10.13
N ASN A 72 -2.02 7.39 -11.38
CA ASN A 72 -2.95 6.79 -12.33
C ASN A 72 -3.46 5.43 -11.86
N THR A 73 -2.57 4.59 -11.33
CA THR A 73 -2.97 3.32 -10.72
C THR A 73 -3.95 3.56 -9.57
N ALA A 74 -3.64 4.49 -8.65
CA ALA A 74 -4.50 4.79 -7.53
C ALA A 74 -5.90 5.25 -7.99
N LEU A 75 -5.97 6.17 -8.95
CA LEU A 75 -7.22 6.65 -9.56
C LEU A 75 -8.06 5.53 -10.18
N ASN A 76 -7.41 4.50 -10.73
CA ASN A 76 -8.09 3.38 -11.37
C ASN A 76 -8.51 2.29 -10.37
N THR A 77 -7.80 2.11 -9.25
CA THR A 77 -7.99 0.95 -8.36
C THR A 77 -8.60 1.27 -7.01
N TYR A 78 -8.63 2.55 -6.57
CA TYR A 78 -9.05 2.88 -5.20
C TYR A 78 -10.48 2.42 -4.90
N GLN A 79 -11.38 2.51 -5.88
CA GLN A 79 -12.79 2.19 -5.65
C GLN A 79 -12.99 0.69 -5.50
N GLU A 80 -12.26 -0.13 -6.26
CA GLU A 80 -12.24 -1.58 -6.12
C GLU A 80 -11.73 -1.99 -4.74
N ILE A 81 -10.61 -1.42 -4.31
CA ILE A 81 -10.02 -1.69 -2.99
C ILE A 81 -10.98 -1.29 -1.88
N ALA A 82 -11.58 -0.09 -1.95
CA ALA A 82 -12.54 0.38 -0.96
C ALA A 82 -13.76 -0.54 -0.87
N ASN A 83 -14.31 -0.96 -2.01
CA ASN A 83 -15.44 -1.89 -2.06
C ASN A 83 -15.07 -3.28 -1.50
N HIS A 84 -13.89 -3.81 -1.85
CA HIS A 84 -13.39 -5.09 -1.34
C HIS A 84 -13.20 -5.09 0.19
N LEU A 85 -12.94 -3.91 0.76
CA LEU A 85 -12.71 -3.72 2.20
C LEU A 85 -13.91 -3.14 2.95
N ASP A 86 -15.07 -2.99 2.29
CA ASP A 86 -16.28 -2.36 2.84
C ASP A 86 -16.01 -0.99 3.49
N MET A 87 -15.14 -0.19 2.85
CA MET A 87 -14.78 1.15 3.32
C MET A 87 -15.81 2.17 2.85
N LYS A 88 -16.48 2.84 3.81
CA LYS A 88 -17.51 3.85 3.52
C LYS A 88 -16.95 5.26 3.41
N ASP A 89 -16.16 5.67 4.40
CA ASP A 89 -15.46 6.95 4.42
C ASP A 89 -13.96 6.69 4.34
N TYR A 90 -13.34 7.13 3.24
CA TYR A 90 -11.92 6.93 3.04
C TYR A 90 -11.25 8.08 2.29
N SER A 91 -9.96 8.29 2.60
CA SER A 91 -9.08 9.17 1.85
C SER A 91 -8.06 8.35 1.07
N VAL A 92 -7.63 8.86 -0.08
CA VAL A 92 -6.66 8.18 -0.95
C VAL A 92 -5.43 9.04 -1.08
N TYR A 93 -4.26 8.42 -0.85
CA TYR A 93 -2.98 9.10 -0.87
C TYR A 93 -1.94 8.40 -1.75
N CYS A 94 -1.00 9.18 -2.26
CA CYS A 94 0.17 8.74 -3.01
C CYS A 94 1.46 9.21 -2.33
N GLY A 95 2.36 8.26 -2.10
CA GLY A 95 3.65 8.44 -1.44
C GLY A 95 3.55 8.66 0.07
N VAL A 96 4.60 8.27 0.80
CA VAL A 96 4.74 8.58 2.23
C VAL A 96 6.13 9.12 2.55
N LEU A 97 6.18 10.13 3.42
CA LEU A 97 7.44 10.63 3.97
C LEU A 97 7.90 9.68 5.06
N LYS A 98 9.00 8.98 4.79
CA LYS A 98 9.61 8.06 5.76
C LYS A 98 9.95 8.80 7.06
N GLY A 99 9.21 8.46 8.11
CA GLY A 99 9.42 8.94 9.47
C GLY A 99 10.31 7.99 10.27
N LYS A 100 10.21 8.06 11.61
CA LYS A 100 10.88 7.07 12.46
C LYS A 100 10.16 5.73 12.40
N VAL A 101 10.90 4.65 12.63
CA VAL A 101 10.32 3.31 12.77
C VAL A 101 9.35 3.32 13.95
N GLY A 102 8.11 2.89 13.70
CA GLY A 102 7.04 2.84 14.70
C GLY A 102 6.09 4.05 14.74
N GLU A 103 6.30 5.02 13.85
CA GLU A 103 5.33 6.09 13.56
C GLU A 103 4.47 5.72 12.34
N ILE A 104 3.22 6.21 12.31
CA ILE A 104 2.44 6.22 11.09
C ILE A 104 3.03 7.33 10.21
N TRP A 105 3.59 6.95 9.07
CA TRP A 105 4.27 7.89 8.19
C TRP A 105 3.28 8.79 7.47
N LYS A 106 3.66 10.06 7.32
CA LYS A 106 2.77 11.08 6.75
C LYS A 106 2.62 10.86 5.24
N PRO A 107 1.39 10.78 4.71
CA PRO A 107 1.17 10.76 3.27
C PRO A 107 1.60 12.08 2.63
N ILE A 108 2.03 12.03 1.37
CA ILE A 108 2.52 13.22 0.66
C ILE A 108 1.40 13.90 -0.11
N LEU A 109 0.72 13.17 -0.98
CA LEU A 109 -0.31 13.70 -1.89
C LEU A 109 -1.66 13.07 -1.58
N LYS A 110 -2.68 13.87 -1.31
CA LYS A 110 -4.08 13.42 -1.23
C LYS A 110 -4.74 13.58 -2.60
N ILE A 111 -5.39 12.54 -3.10
CA ILE A 111 -6.09 12.53 -4.41
C ILE A 111 -7.60 12.35 -4.28
N LYS A 112 -8.09 11.96 -3.10
CA LYS A 112 -9.51 11.85 -2.72
C LYS A 112 -9.63 12.02 -1.22
#